data_AF-A0A0D8HM71-F1
#
_entry.id   AF-A0A0D8HM71-F1
#
_cell.length_a   1.000
_cell.length_b   1.000
_cell.length_c   1.000
_cell.angle_alpha   90.00
_cell.angle_beta   90.00
_cell.angle_gamma   90.00
#
_symmetry.space_group_name_H-M   'P 1'
#
loop_
_entity.id
_entity.type
_entity.pdbx_description
1 polymer ?
#
loop_
_entity_poly.entity_id
_entity_poly.type
_entity_poly.pdbx_seq_one_letter_code
_entity_poly.pdbx_strand_id
1 'polypeptide(L)'
;MNDPNKSGDTQEECTYYHPSGRSTIAKELARLPKNQRRVLGLEDWAIGILDAAVTTAAVLGSDIDDRPFAERLAWLSDNLEFPVGVDTEGALRLFLEAAEETIPLWAKRIQGATWKRFLRRLIGAAAYDRLIGAVYADTAVVVSAVQAGVKLAQPYALAIDDCAAVLSPEKLAKLGPFGTADPTTSALRMFLSIDSSLTRLVDTEFNLNAFTFEDDSANINKEVAIDELVDTLRRALSGDLRTMLDELSVILRRKLVGAVNALESSDDGVSQAAHSLVELIDRVLRTAFPEDEVIEWLRATGRPSKDYLIDQGQNFGKPTKRSQALCFVYGGAVTERSPFHEMVAESLIVVRTNLQKLKHADLNTPEEENEIRAMLASVEGFLTFAIQIGWLGLDTYKVDKLRERFAA
;
A
#
# COMPACT_ATOMS: atom_id res chain seq x y z
N MET A 1 32.25 22.23 -58.19
CA MET A 1 31.50 21.22 -58.96
C MET A 1 31.52 19.96 -58.10
N ASN A 2 30.37 19.60 -57.56
CA ASN A 2 30.15 18.53 -56.58
C ASN A 2 30.27 17.16 -57.23
N ASP A 3 30.78 16.15 -56.49
CA ASP A 3 30.20 14.81 -56.31
C ASP A 3 31.14 13.90 -55.47
N PRO A 4 30.74 12.70 -54.99
CA PRO A 4 29.62 12.38 -54.09
C PRO A 4 30.10 11.44 -52.97
N ASN A 5 30.13 11.89 -51.72
CA ASN A 5 30.24 10.98 -50.58
C ASN A 5 29.62 11.64 -49.35
N LYS A 6 28.30 11.51 -49.25
CA LYS A 6 27.58 11.63 -47.99
C LYS A 6 26.80 10.34 -47.82
N SER A 7 27.43 9.39 -47.16
CA SER A 7 26.74 8.31 -46.45
C SER A 7 25.71 8.97 -45.53
N GLY A 8 24.44 8.72 -45.84
CA GLY A 8 23.34 9.08 -44.97
C GLY A 8 23.38 8.19 -43.74
N ASP A 9 23.82 8.75 -42.63
CA ASP A 9 23.30 8.35 -41.32
C ASP A 9 22.03 9.16 -41.09
N THR A 10 20.91 8.64 -41.60
CA THR A 10 19.62 8.88 -40.95
C THR A 10 19.70 8.18 -39.59
N GLN A 11 20.10 8.93 -38.57
CA GLN A 11 19.64 8.64 -37.21
C GLN A 11 18.12 8.67 -37.28
N GLU A 12 17.51 7.48 -37.39
CA GLU A 12 16.15 7.26 -36.94
C GLU A 12 16.11 7.71 -35.49
N GLU A 13 15.66 8.96 -35.28
CA GLU A 13 15.03 9.34 -34.03
C GLU A 13 13.86 8.36 -33.84
N CYS A 14 14.13 7.29 -33.08
CA CYS A 14 13.10 6.58 -32.36
C CYS A 14 12.43 7.59 -31.43
N THR A 15 11.47 8.34 -31.97
CA THR A 15 10.45 9.06 -31.22
C THR A 15 9.72 8.03 -30.38
N TYR A 16 10.23 7.79 -29.17
CA TYR A 16 9.51 7.15 -28.10
C TYR A 16 8.18 7.88 -27.93
N TYR A 17 7.10 7.14 -28.10
CA TYR A 17 5.74 7.65 -27.95
C TYR A 17 5.51 8.03 -26.48
N HIS A 18 5.82 9.27 -26.08
CA HIS A 18 5.28 9.88 -24.88
C HIS A 18 4.20 10.86 -25.35
N PRO A 19 2.91 10.47 -25.45
CA PRO A 19 1.85 11.41 -25.80
C PRO A 19 1.61 12.33 -24.60
N SER A 20 2.54 13.25 -24.33
CA SER A 20 2.52 14.29 -23.29
C SER A 20 2.27 13.89 -21.82
N GLY A 21 1.82 12.67 -21.50
CA GLY A 21 1.29 12.32 -20.18
C GLY A 21 0.00 13.07 -19.79
N ARG A 22 -0.31 14.18 -20.47
CA ARG A 22 -1.42 15.10 -20.20
C ARG A 22 -2.78 14.51 -20.50
N SER A 23 -3.79 14.96 -19.77
CA SER A 23 -5.19 14.56 -19.93
C SER A 23 -5.74 15.00 -21.28
N THR A 24 -6.24 14.03 -22.05
CA THR A 24 -6.97 14.29 -23.28
C THR A 24 -8.33 14.92 -22.98
N ILE A 25 -8.98 14.54 -21.88
CA ILE A 25 -10.23 15.16 -21.42
C ILE A 25 -9.98 16.64 -21.13
N ALA A 26 -8.97 16.97 -20.32
CA ALA A 26 -8.66 18.35 -19.97
C ALA A 26 -8.39 19.20 -21.21
N LYS A 27 -7.65 18.65 -22.18
CA LYS A 27 -7.40 19.28 -23.48
C LYS A 27 -8.68 19.55 -24.27
N GLU A 28 -9.60 18.59 -24.35
CA GLU A 28 -10.89 18.78 -25.04
C GLU A 28 -11.81 19.75 -24.28
N LEU A 29 -11.83 19.71 -22.94
CA LEU A 29 -12.59 20.65 -22.12
C LEU A 29 -12.05 22.07 -22.25
N ALA A 30 -10.73 22.26 -22.30
CA ALA A 30 -10.09 23.57 -22.48
C ALA A 30 -10.39 24.19 -23.86
N ARG A 31 -10.65 23.36 -24.87
CA ARG A 31 -11.05 23.80 -26.22
C ARG A 31 -12.49 24.33 -26.28
N LEU A 32 -13.32 24.04 -25.29
CA LEU A 32 -14.70 24.52 -25.26
C LEU A 32 -14.75 26.04 -24.99
N PRO A 33 -15.61 26.79 -25.70
CA PRO A 33 -15.93 28.18 -25.39
C PRO A 33 -16.27 28.40 -23.90
N LYS A 34 -15.82 29.52 -23.32
CA LYS A 34 -16.03 29.86 -21.88
C LYS A 34 -17.50 29.81 -21.44
N ASN A 35 -18.42 30.23 -22.30
CA ASN A 35 -19.86 30.17 -22.03
C ASN A 35 -20.37 28.73 -21.91
N GLN A 36 -19.88 27.81 -22.75
CA GLN A 36 -20.24 26.39 -22.67
C GLN A 36 -19.65 25.74 -21.42
N ARG A 37 -18.40 26.04 -21.07
CA ARG A 37 -17.77 25.57 -19.82
C ARG A 37 -18.55 26.02 -18.58
N ARG A 38 -18.98 27.28 -18.57
CA ARG A 38 -19.82 27.84 -17.49
C ARG A 38 -21.18 27.16 -17.37
N VAL A 39 -21.85 26.86 -18.50
CA VAL A 39 -23.12 26.12 -18.51
C VAL A 39 -22.94 24.69 -17.98
N LEU A 40 -21.78 24.09 -18.21
CA LEU A 40 -21.41 22.79 -17.66
C LEU A 40 -20.95 22.84 -16.21
N GLY A 41 -20.81 24.03 -15.60
CA GLY A 41 -20.25 24.19 -14.26
C GLY A 41 -18.77 23.78 -14.18
N LEU A 42 -18.04 23.86 -15.30
CA LEU A 42 -16.61 23.53 -15.36
C LEU A 42 -15.80 24.80 -15.11
N GLU A 43 -15.14 24.84 -13.95
CA GLU A 43 -14.20 25.88 -13.60
C GLU A 43 -12.79 25.54 -14.13
N ASP A 44 -11.99 26.56 -14.47
CA ASP A 44 -10.67 26.36 -15.09
C ASP A 44 -9.71 25.57 -14.17
N TRP A 45 -9.83 25.72 -12.84
CA TRP A 45 -9.03 24.95 -11.89
C TRP A 45 -9.40 23.46 -11.89
N ALA A 46 -10.67 23.10 -12.09
CA ALA A 46 -11.11 21.71 -12.11
C ALA A 46 -10.56 20.97 -13.34
N ILE A 47 -10.40 21.67 -14.46
CA ILE A 47 -9.72 21.16 -15.67
C ILE A 47 -8.23 20.91 -15.37
N GLY A 48 -7.58 21.83 -14.64
CA GLY A 48 -6.19 21.67 -14.21
C GLY A 48 -5.98 20.49 -13.26
N ILE A 49 -6.87 20.29 -12.28
CA ILE A 49 -6.81 19.12 -11.38
C ILE A 49 -7.00 17.82 -12.14
N LEU A 50 -7.96 17.77 -13.08
CA LEU A 50 -8.15 16.58 -13.92
C LEU A 50 -6.90 16.26 -14.73
N ASP A 51 -6.26 17.28 -15.33
CA ASP A 51 -5.00 17.12 -16.03
C ASP A 51 -3.89 16.57 -15.14
N ALA A 52 -3.75 17.14 -13.94
CA ALA A 52 -2.76 16.69 -12.97
C ALA A 52 -3.00 15.24 -12.52
N ALA A 53 -4.26 14.86 -12.26
CA ALA A 53 -4.63 13.52 -11.83
C ALA A 53 -4.32 12.45 -12.90
N VAL A 54 -4.74 12.70 -14.16
CA VAL A 54 -4.46 11.76 -15.27
C VAL A 54 -2.97 11.73 -15.58
N THR A 55 -2.27 12.86 -15.52
CA THR A 55 -0.81 12.90 -15.74
C THR A 55 -0.06 12.12 -14.67
N THR A 56 -0.48 12.27 -13.41
CA THR A 56 0.07 11.49 -12.29
C THR A 56 -0.15 10.00 -12.52
N ALA A 57 -1.38 9.61 -12.89
CA ALA A 57 -1.70 8.22 -13.22
C ALA A 57 -0.86 7.70 -14.39
N ALA A 58 -0.74 8.47 -15.47
CA ALA A 58 0.03 8.10 -16.65
C ALA A 58 1.52 7.88 -16.34
N VAL A 59 2.11 8.73 -15.51
CA VAL A 59 3.55 8.68 -15.19
C VAL A 59 3.85 7.59 -14.16
N LEU A 60 3.08 7.53 -13.08
CA LEU A 60 3.32 6.55 -12.02
C LEU A 60 2.89 5.14 -12.42
N GLY A 61 1.86 5.02 -13.25
CA GLY A 61 1.33 3.74 -13.71
C GLY A 61 1.88 3.24 -15.05
N SER A 62 2.85 3.94 -15.66
CA SER A 62 3.43 3.50 -16.94
C SER A 62 4.39 2.32 -16.73
N ASP A 63 4.08 1.20 -17.38
CA ASP A 63 4.96 0.02 -17.49
C ASP A 63 6.05 0.21 -18.57
N ILE A 64 5.98 1.28 -19.36
CA ILE A 64 6.91 1.59 -20.46
C ILE A 64 7.95 2.64 -20.02
N ASP A 65 7.73 3.29 -18.86
CA ASP A 65 8.67 4.24 -18.30
C ASP A 65 9.73 3.48 -17.49
N ASP A 66 10.98 3.42 -17.95
CA ASP A 66 12.03 2.67 -17.25
C ASP A 66 12.61 3.43 -16.04
N ARG A 67 12.20 4.69 -15.80
CA ARG A 67 12.75 5.50 -14.71
C ARG A 67 12.38 4.93 -13.34
N PRO A 68 13.27 5.01 -12.33
CA PRO A 68 12.95 4.72 -10.94
C PRO A 68 11.75 5.55 -10.44
N PHE A 69 10.93 4.97 -9.56
CA PHE A 69 9.74 5.63 -9.02
C PHE A 69 10.01 7.02 -8.42
N ALA A 70 11.15 7.17 -7.71
CA ALA A 70 11.56 8.45 -7.13
C ALA A 70 11.83 9.52 -8.20
N GLU A 71 12.41 9.15 -9.34
CA GLU A 71 12.64 10.08 -10.46
C GLU A 71 11.33 10.45 -11.15
N ARG A 72 10.37 9.51 -11.24
CA ARG A 72 9.02 9.80 -11.75
C ARG A 72 8.27 10.77 -10.85
N LEU A 73 8.37 10.62 -9.54
CA LEU A 73 7.81 11.57 -8.57
C LEU A 73 8.48 12.95 -8.66
N ALA A 74 9.80 13.01 -8.76
CA ALA A 74 10.52 14.27 -8.94
C ALA A 74 10.07 14.98 -10.23
N TRP A 75 9.96 14.23 -11.33
CA TRP A 75 9.45 14.74 -12.59
C TRP A 75 8.04 15.34 -12.44
N LEU A 76 7.14 14.67 -11.71
CA LEU A 76 5.80 15.20 -11.46
C LEU A 76 5.83 16.50 -10.68
N SER A 77 6.68 16.60 -9.65
CA SER A 77 6.87 17.84 -8.89
C SER A 77 7.35 18.99 -9.77
N ASP A 78 8.23 18.72 -10.73
CA ASP A 78 8.80 19.74 -11.61
C ASP A 78 7.87 20.14 -12.77
N ASN A 79 6.93 19.28 -13.16
CA ASN A 79 6.14 19.44 -14.39
C ASN A 79 4.62 19.60 -14.15
N LEU A 80 4.12 19.34 -12.95
CA LEU A 80 2.73 19.61 -12.60
C LEU A 80 2.55 21.05 -12.13
N GLU A 81 1.82 21.83 -12.92
CA GLU A 81 1.33 23.14 -12.49
C GLU A 81 -0.02 22.96 -11.79
N PHE A 82 -0.03 23.05 -10.46
CA PHE A 82 -1.28 23.17 -9.72
C PHE A 82 -1.82 24.61 -9.84
N PRO A 83 -3.15 24.80 -9.83
CA PRO A 83 -3.75 26.14 -9.81
C PRO A 83 -3.17 26.99 -8.66
N VAL A 84 -2.92 28.28 -8.93
CA VAL A 84 -2.30 29.21 -7.97
C VAL A 84 -3.03 29.19 -6.62
N GLY A 85 -2.31 28.84 -5.55
CA GLY A 85 -2.81 28.85 -4.17
C GLY A 85 -3.28 27.51 -3.63
N VAL A 86 -3.11 26.41 -4.37
CA VAL A 86 -3.41 25.05 -3.91
C VAL A 86 -2.10 24.25 -3.88
N ASP A 87 -1.65 23.87 -2.68
CA ASP A 87 -0.55 22.91 -2.53
C ASP A 87 -1.03 21.48 -2.81
N THR A 88 -0.11 20.51 -2.85
CA THR A 88 -0.43 19.11 -3.17
C THR A 88 -1.44 18.51 -2.20
N GLU A 89 -1.37 18.87 -0.91
CA GLU A 89 -2.30 18.42 0.13
C GLU A 89 -3.70 19.03 -0.08
N GLY A 90 -3.78 20.32 -0.37
CA GLY A 90 -5.03 21.00 -0.74
C GLY A 90 -5.64 20.45 -2.02
N ALA A 91 -4.83 20.10 -3.03
CA ALA A 91 -5.29 19.50 -4.27
C ALA A 91 -5.86 18.10 -4.03
N LEU A 92 -5.19 17.29 -3.19
CA LEU A 92 -5.68 15.98 -2.78
C LEU A 92 -7.00 16.09 -2.02
N ARG A 93 -7.12 17.05 -1.08
CA ARG A 93 -8.35 17.27 -0.33
C ARG A 93 -9.51 17.67 -1.23
N LEU A 94 -9.29 18.62 -2.14
CA LEU A 94 -10.30 19.02 -3.14
C LEU A 94 -10.70 17.86 -4.04
N PHE A 95 -9.76 17.00 -4.44
CA PHE A 95 -10.04 15.81 -5.22
C PHE A 95 -10.91 14.80 -4.43
N LEU A 96 -10.59 14.56 -3.16
CA LEU A 96 -11.34 13.66 -2.27
C LEU A 96 -12.76 14.18 -2.02
N GLU A 97 -12.91 15.48 -1.70
CA GLU A 97 -14.21 16.15 -1.55
C GLU A 97 -15.04 16.03 -2.85
N ALA A 98 -14.41 16.24 -4.01
CA ALA A 98 -15.07 16.07 -5.30
C ALA A 98 -15.44 14.59 -5.59
N ALA A 99 -14.62 13.63 -5.15
CA ALA A 99 -14.88 12.20 -5.35
C ALA A 99 -16.10 11.71 -4.56
N GLU A 100 -16.35 12.25 -3.38
CA GLU A 100 -17.51 11.88 -2.55
C GLU A 100 -18.82 12.48 -3.07
N GLU A 101 -18.84 13.78 -3.39
CA GLU A 101 -20.10 14.48 -3.70
C GLU A 101 -20.35 14.64 -5.20
N THR A 102 -19.30 15.00 -5.95
CA THR A 102 -19.42 15.51 -7.31
C THR A 102 -19.33 14.39 -8.35
N ILE A 103 -18.35 13.50 -8.24
CA ILE A 103 -18.13 12.40 -9.19
C ILE A 103 -19.36 11.47 -9.32
N PRO A 104 -20.03 11.02 -8.25
CA PRO A 104 -21.19 10.13 -8.37
C PRO A 104 -22.39 10.80 -9.05
N LEU A 105 -22.59 12.09 -8.81
CA LEU A 105 -23.63 12.88 -9.48
C LEU A 105 -23.33 13.04 -10.98
N TRP A 106 -22.08 13.32 -11.33
CA TRP A 106 -21.65 13.40 -12.72
C TRP A 106 -21.72 12.07 -13.44
N ALA A 107 -21.30 10.98 -12.80
CA ALA A 107 -21.43 9.61 -13.32
C ALA A 107 -22.89 9.27 -13.66
N LYS A 108 -23.82 9.52 -12.73
CA LYS A 108 -25.26 9.32 -12.97
C LYS A 108 -25.80 10.18 -14.12
N ARG A 109 -25.36 11.44 -14.21
CA ARG A 109 -25.75 12.34 -15.31
C ARG A 109 -25.22 11.85 -16.66
N ILE A 110 -23.94 11.50 -16.75
CA ILE A 110 -23.27 11.04 -17.98
C ILE A 110 -23.90 9.76 -18.52
N GLN A 111 -24.39 8.87 -17.67
CA GLN A 111 -25.11 7.67 -18.10
C GLN A 111 -26.51 7.96 -18.69
N GLY A 112 -27.15 9.07 -18.33
CA GLY A 112 -28.50 9.41 -18.76
C GLY A 112 -28.62 9.77 -20.25
N ALA A 113 -29.50 9.10 -20.98
CA ALA A 113 -29.73 9.36 -22.41
C ALA A 113 -30.14 10.82 -22.70
N THR A 114 -30.90 11.44 -21.80
CA THR A 114 -31.29 12.85 -21.89
C THR A 114 -30.09 13.80 -21.79
N TRP A 115 -29.17 13.50 -20.88
CA TRP A 115 -27.96 14.30 -20.69
C TRP A 115 -26.98 14.15 -21.86
N LYS A 116 -26.79 12.93 -22.37
CA LYS A 116 -26.00 12.69 -23.59
C LYS A 116 -26.53 13.51 -24.77
N ARG A 117 -27.85 13.55 -24.97
CA ARG A 117 -28.49 14.39 -26.00
C ARG A 117 -28.31 15.88 -25.74
N PHE A 118 -28.43 16.32 -24.49
CA PHE A 118 -28.21 17.71 -24.10
C PHE A 118 -26.77 18.14 -24.40
N LEU A 119 -25.78 17.39 -23.92
CA LEU A 119 -24.36 17.65 -24.19
C LEU A 119 -24.08 17.71 -25.69
N ARG A 120 -24.52 16.70 -26.45
CA ARG A 120 -24.32 16.65 -27.90
C ARG A 120 -24.91 17.86 -28.63
N ARG A 121 -26.02 18.42 -28.14
CA ARG A 121 -26.62 19.65 -28.67
C ARG A 121 -25.85 20.91 -28.24
N LEU A 122 -25.38 20.96 -27.00
CA LEU A 122 -24.71 22.12 -26.42
C LEU A 122 -23.33 22.36 -27.05
N ILE A 123 -22.50 21.31 -27.13
CA ILE A 123 -21.11 21.42 -27.62
C ILE A 123 -20.97 21.00 -29.09
N GLY A 124 -22.02 20.42 -29.67
CA GLY A 124 -22.04 19.90 -31.05
C GLY A 124 -21.55 18.45 -31.16
N ALA A 125 -21.99 17.75 -32.20
CA ALA A 125 -21.75 16.32 -32.37
C ALA A 125 -20.24 15.96 -32.44
N ALA A 126 -19.47 16.67 -33.25
CA ALA A 126 -18.05 16.37 -33.41
C ALA A 126 -17.23 16.61 -32.13
N ALA A 127 -17.55 17.66 -31.36
CA ALA A 127 -16.87 17.92 -30.09
C ALA A 127 -17.28 16.92 -29.01
N TYR A 128 -18.55 16.53 -29.00
CA TYR A 128 -19.06 15.48 -28.12
C TYR A 128 -18.39 14.13 -28.39
N ASP A 129 -18.31 13.70 -29.65
CA ASP A 129 -17.70 12.42 -30.01
C ASP A 129 -16.20 12.39 -29.64
N ARG A 130 -15.47 13.50 -29.83
CA ARG A 130 -14.08 13.64 -29.35
C ARG A 130 -13.97 13.61 -27.82
N LEU A 131 -14.85 14.31 -27.11
CA LEU A 131 -14.84 14.34 -25.64
C LEU A 131 -15.11 12.94 -25.07
N ILE A 132 -16.02 12.18 -25.66
CA ILE A 132 -16.27 10.79 -25.25
C ILE A 132 -15.04 9.91 -25.51
N GLY A 133 -14.42 10.02 -26.68
CA GLY A 133 -13.17 9.30 -26.94
C GLY A 133 -12.05 9.67 -25.96
N ALA A 134 -11.94 10.95 -25.59
CA ALA A 134 -11.00 11.43 -24.59
C ALA A 134 -11.30 10.86 -23.19
N VAL A 135 -12.58 10.79 -22.80
CA VAL A 135 -13.00 10.17 -21.54
C VAL A 135 -12.56 8.71 -21.47
N TYR A 136 -12.77 7.96 -22.54
CA TYR A 136 -12.34 6.56 -22.60
C TYR A 136 -10.82 6.40 -22.49
N ALA A 137 -10.06 7.20 -23.22
CA ALA A 137 -8.60 7.16 -23.20
C ALA A 137 -8.04 7.46 -21.80
N ASP A 138 -8.45 8.57 -21.19
CA ASP A 138 -7.94 8.97 -19.88
C ASP A 138 -8.44 8.06 -18.75
N THR A 139 -9.67 7.54 -18.84
CA THR A 139 -10.17 6.58 -17.84
C THR A 139 -9.40 5.27 -17.90
N ALA A 140 -9.03 4.79 -19.10
CA ALA A 140 -8.18 3.62 -19.24
C ALA A 140 -6.82 3.82 -18.55
N VAL A 141 -6.20 4.98 -18.74
CA VAL A 141 -4.93 5.34 -18.07
C VAL A 141 -5.09 5.32 -16.55
N VAL A 142 -6.14 5.95 -16.02
CA VAL A 142 -6.40 5.98 -14.57
C VAL A 142 -6.65 4.57 -14.03
N VAL A 143 -7.46 3.76 -14.72
CA VAL A 143 -7.75 2.39 -14.28
C VAL A 143 -6.49 1.54 -14.28
N SER A 144 -5.67 1.60 -15.33
CA SER A 144 -4.39 0.88 -15.38
C SER A 144 -3.44 1.30 -14.25
N ALA A 145 -3.34 2.61 -13.96
CA ALA A 145 -2.51 3.10 -12.87
C ALA A 145 -3.01 2.65 -11.50
N VAL A 146 -4.33 2.65 -11.27
CA VAL A 146 -4.93 2.15 -10.03
C VAL A 146 -4.71 0.63 -9.92
N GLN A 147 -4.87 -0.14 -11.00
CA GLN A 147 -4.57 -1.57 -11.02
C GLN A 147 -3.11 -1.85 -10.68
N ALA A 148 -2.17 -1.09 -11.24
CA ALA A 148 -0.75 -1.20 -10.91
C ALA A 148 -0.51 -0.91 -9.41
N GLY A 149 -1.12 0.14 -8.87
CA GLY A 149 -1.07 0.46 -7.44
C GLY A 149 -1.67 -0.62 -6.54
N VAL A 150 -2.80 -1.21 -6.95
CA VAL A 150 -3.45 -2.33 -6.25
C VAL A 150 -2.54 -3.54 -6.23
N LYS A 151 -1.93 -3.91 -7.36
CA LYS A 151 -0.97 -5.03 -7.46
C LYS A 151 0.27 -4.79 -6.61
N LEU A 152 0.82 -3.57 -6.64
CA LEU A 152 1.95 -3.17 -5.79
C LEU A 152 1.63 -3.28 -4.29
N ALA A 153 0.37 -3.04 -3.91
CA ALA A 153 -0.08 -3.11 -2.52
C ALA A 153 -0.41 -4.54 -2.03
N GLN A 154 -0.58 -5.52 -2.92
CA GLN A 154 -0.96 -6.89 -2.55
C GLN A 154 0.00 -7.57 -1.53
N PRO A 155 1.34 -7.48 -1.65
CA PRO A 155 2.24 -8.04 -0.65
C PRO A 155 2.02 -7.46 0.76
N TYR A 156 1.73 -6.17 0.85
CA TYR A 156 1.47 -5.49 2.12
C TYR A 156 0.09 -5.85 2.69
N ALA A 157 -0.90 -6.02 1.82
CA ALA A 157 -2.22 -6.54 2.21
C ALA A 157 -2.10 -7.95 2.78
N LEU A 158 -1.27 -8.80 2.18
CA LEU A 158 -0.95 -10.13 2.71
C LEU A 158 -0.21 -10.05 4.06
N ALA A 159 0.75 -9.14 4.21
CA ALA A 159 1.45 -8.92 5.49
C ALA A 159 0.48 -8.59 6.64
N ILE A 160 -0.53 -7.77 6.34
CA ILE A 160 -1.63 -7.42 7.27
C ILE A 160 -2.45 -8.67 7.59
N ASP A 161 -2.80 -9.47 6.59
CA ASP A 161 -3.56 -10.71 6.79
C ASP A 161 -2.79 -11.74 7.63
N ASP A 162 -1.49 -11.92 7.39
CA ASP A 162 -0.63 -12.79 8.19
C ASP A 162 -0.50 -12.30 9.64
N CYS A 163 -0.55 -10.98 9.89
CA CYS A 163 -0.65 -10.41 11.23
C CYS A 163 -2.03 -10.65 11.86
N ALA A 164 -3.11 -10.56 11.08
CA ALA A 164 -4.47 -10.75 11.57
C ALA A 164 -4.77 -12.23 11.89
N ALA A 165 -4.23 -13.16 11.10
CA ALA A 165 -4.51 -14.60 11.19
C ALA A 165 -4.14 -15.22 12.55
N VAL A 166 -3.19 -14.64 13.28
CA VAL A 166 -2.75 -15.11 14.60
C VAL A 166 -3.57 -14.52 15.75
N LEU A 167 -4.46 -13.55 15.47
CA LEU A 167 -5.28 -12.89 16.48
C LEU A 167 -6.64 -13.59 16.63
N SER A 168 -7.16 -13.66 17.85
CA SER A 168 -8.52 -14.13 18.06
C SER A 168 -9.53 -13.10 17.57
N PRO A 169 -10.74 -13.51 17.14
CA PRO A 169 -11.81 -12.59 16.75
C PRO A 169 -12.12 -11.54 17.83
N GLU A 170 -12.06 -11.92 19.10
CA GLU A 170 -12.26 -11.00 20.24
C GLU A 170 -11.18 -9.91 20.33
N LYS A 171 -9.95 -10.20 19.91
CA LYS A 171 -8.86 -9.22 19.88
C LYS A 171 -9.02 -8.27 18.69
N LEU A 172 -9.32 -8.80 17.51
CA LEU A 172 -9.64 -8.01 16.32
C LEU A 172 -10.80 -7.06 16.58
N ALA A 173 -11.84 -7.53 17.28
CA ALA A 173 -13.00 -6.74 17.67
C ALA A 173 -12.68 -5.51 18.53
N LYS A 174 -11.59 -5.55 19.30
CA LYS A 174 -11.18 -4.47 20.21
C LYS A 174 -10.32 -3.40 19.55
N LEU A 175 -9.85 -3.61 18.32
CA LEU A 175 -8.81 -2.78 17.68
C LEU A 175 -9.33 -1.68 16.73
N GLY A 176 -10.65 -1.45 16.62
CA GLY A 176 -11.21 -0.35 15.80
C GLY A 176 -12.04 -0.87 14.61
N PRO A 177 -12.06 -0.22 13.43
CA PRO A 177 -13.06 -0.47 12.35
C PRO A 177 -13.11 -1.92 11.81
N PHE A 178 -12.14 -2.77 12.16
CA PHE A 178 -12.19 -4.21 11.96
C PHE A 178 -13.11 -4.96 12.93
N GLY A 179 -13.55 -4.32 14.01
CA GLY A 179 -14.43 -4.92 15.01
C GLY A 179 -15.91 -4.90 14.68
N THR A 180 -16.27 -4.30 13.54
CA THR A 180 -17.53 -4.57 12.83
C THR A 180 -17.33 -5.44 11.60
N ALA A 181 -16.07 -5.71 11.23
CA ALA A 181 -15.71 -6.51 10.08
C ALA A 181 -15.66 -7.98 10.52
N ASP A 182 -16.28 -8.84 9.74
CA ASP A 182 -16.21 -10.28 9.92
C ASP A 182 -14.73 -10.69 10.10
N PRO A 183 -14.35 -11.57 11.04
CA PRO A 183 -12.99 -12.15 11.12
C PRO A 183 -12.47 -12.77 9.80
N THR A 184 -13.32 -12.88 8.78
CA THR A 184 -12.97 -13.21 7.38
C THR A 184 -12.46 -12.02 6.54
N THR A 185 -12.40 -10.80 7.07
CA THR A 185 -12.02 -9.59 6.34
C THR A 185 -10.53 -9.59 6.03
N SER A 186 -10.19 -10.21 4.89
CA SER A 186 -8.85 -10.23 4.33
C SER A 186 -8.60 -8.95 3.52
N ALA A 187 -7.55 -8.22 3.90
CA ALA A 187 -7.05 -7.09 3.12
C ALA A 187 -6.67 -7.56 1.71
N LEU A 188 -5.99 -8.71 1.57
CA LEU A 188 -5.64 -9.25 0.25
C LEU A 188 -6.89 -9.47 -0.61
N ARG A 189 -7.94 -10.10 -0.07
CA ARG A 189 -9.20 -10.31 -0.79
C ARG A 189 -9.87 -8.99 -1.20
N MET A 190 -9.79 -7.95 -0.38
CA MET A 190 -10.26 -6.61 -0.76
C MET A 190 -9.50 -6.07 -1.98
N PHE A 191 -8.16 -6.15 -1.97
CA PHE A 191 -7.34 -5.70 -3.09
C PHE A 191 -7.58 -6.53 -4.36
N LEU A 192 -7.78 -7.85 -4.23
CA LEU A 192 -8.15 -8.72 -5.36
C LEU A 192 -9.54 -8.39 -5.91
N SER A 193 -10.51 -8.08 -5.04
CA SER A 193 -11.83 -7.63 -5.45
C SER A 193 -11.73 -6.33 -6.25
N ILE A 194 -10.97 -5.34 -5.76
CA ILE A 194 -10.72 -4.08 -6.48
C ILE A 194 -10.09 -4.35 -7.85
N ASP A 195 -9.04 -5.17 -7.95
CA ASP A 195 -8.38 -5.49 -9.23
C ASP A 195 -9.35 -6.15 -10.22
N SER A 196 -10.19 -7.06 -9.72
CA SER A 196 -11.22 -7.73 -10.53
C SER A 196 -12.32 -6.78 -10.99
N SER A 197 -12.78 -5.86 -10.14
CA SER A 197 -13.80 -4.86 -10.48
C SER A 197 -13.25 -3.85 -11.50
N LEU A 198 -11.97 -3.48 -11.39
CA LEU A 198 -11.28 -2.63 -12.37
C LEU A 198 -11.15 -3.34 -13.73
N THR A 199 -10.82 -4.63 -13.73
CA THR A 199 -10.75 -5.44 -14.96
C THR A 199 -12.13 -5.51 -15.64
N ARG A 200 -13.19 -5.82 -14.88
CA ARG A 200 -14.57 -5.81 -15.39
C ARG A 200 -14.97 -4.43 -15.93
N LEU A 201 -14.53 -3.36 -15.30
CA LEU A 201 -14.81 -2.00 -15.75
C LEU A 201 -14.19 -1.74 -17.14
N VAL A 202 -12.97 -2.22 -17.39
CA VAL A 202 -12.33 -2.14 -18.72
C VAL A 202 -13.07 -3.00 -19.74
N ASP A 203 -13.37 -4.26 -19.40
CA ASP A 203 -14.04 -5.23 -20.30
C ASP A 203 -15.45 -4.79 -20.72
N THR A 204 -16.11 -3.99 -19.89
CA THR A 204 -17.48 -3.47 -20.13
C THR A 204 -17.49 -2.06 -20.73
N GLU A 205 -16.37 -1.62 -21.31
CA GLU A 205 -16.22 -0.27 -21.88
C GLU A 205 -16.65 0.82 -20.87
N PHE A 206 -16.16 0.70 -19.63
CA PHE A 206 -16.38 1.63 -18.52
C PHE A 206 -17.85 1.83 -18.14
N ASN A 207 -18.67 0.79 -18.28
CA ASN A 207 -20.02 0.78 -17.73
C ASN A 207 -19.96 0.71 -16.20
N LEU A 208 -20.07 1.85 -15.51
CA LEU A 208 -20.01 1.90 -14.05
C LEU A 208 -21.09 1.06 -13.33
N ASN A 209 -22.16 0.64 -14.02
CA ASN A 209 -23.14 -0.29 -13.45
C ASN A 209 -22.61 -1.72 -13.34
N ALA A 210 -21.50 -2.04 -14.02
CA ALA A 210 -20.76 -3.29 -13.89
C ALA A 210 -19.68 -3.23 -12.80
N PHE A 211 -19.47 -2.06 -12.19
CA PHE A 211 -18.57 -1.91 -11.04
C PHE A 211 -19.30 -2.36 -9.78
N THR A 212 -19.22 -3.66 -9.48
CA THR A 212 -19.71 -4.25 -8.25
C THR A 212 -18.54 -4.86 -7.47
N PHE A 213 -18.56 -4.67 -6.15
CA PHE A 213 -17.74 -5.44 -5.22
C PHE A 213 -18.52 -6.72 -4.91
N GLU A 214 -18.50 -7.68 -5.82
CA GLU A 214 -19.07 -8.99 -5.52
C GLU A 214 -18.12 -9.77 -4.59
N ASP A 215 -18.67 -10.26 -3.48
CA ASP A 215 -18.01 -11.24 -2.62
C ASP A 215 -18.11 -12.61 -3.31
N ASP A 216 -17.13 -12.85 -4.19
CA ASP A 216 -17.05 -14.01 -5.09
C ASP A 216 -16.48 -15.28 -4.40
N SER A 217 -16.69 -15.40 -3.08
CA SER A 217 -16.14 -16.45 -2.21
C SER A 217 -16.63 -17.87 -2.49
N ALA A 218 -17.56 -18.09 -3.43
CA ALA A 218 -18.18 -19.39 -3.69
C ALA A 218 -17.50 -20.26 -4.76
N ASN A 219 -16.32 -19.89 -5.28
CA ASN A 219 -15.70 -20.57 -6.43
C ASN A 219 -14.38 -21.28 -6.05
N ILE A 220 -14.44 -22.61 -5.88
CA ILE A 220 -13.29 -23.46 -5.46
C ILE A 220 -12.06 -23.29 -6.36
N ASN A 221 -12.24 -23.08 -7.66
CA ASN A 221 -11.12 -22.83 -8.58
C ASN A 221 -10.41 -21.48 -8.32
N LYS A 222 -11.12 -20.50 -7.73
CA LYS A 222 -10.52 -19.24 -7.30
C LYS A 222 -9.77 -19.39 -5.99
N GLU A 223 -10.22 -20.24 -5.07
CA GLU A 223 -9.51 -20.49 -3.80
C GLU A 223 -8.13 -21.10 -4.04
N VAL A 224 -8.04 -22.14 -4.89
CA VAL A 224 -6.73 -22.72 -5.27
C VAL A 224 -5.81 -21.68 -5.93
N ALA A 225 -6.36 -20.80 -6.77
CA ALA A 225 -5.59 -19.73 -7.40
C ALA A 225 -5.13 -18.66 -6.39
N ILE A 226 -5.93 -18.42 -5.33
CA ILE A 226 -5.56 -17.51 -4.23
C ILE A 226 -4.43 -18.11 -3.41
N ASP A 227 -4.47 -19.40 -3.10
CA ASP A 227 -3.40 -20.06 -2.33
C ASP A 227 -2.05 -20.01 -3.08
N GLU A 228 -2.05 -20.31 -4.38
CA GLU A 228 -0.85 -20.19 -5.24
C GLU A 228 -0.33 -18.73 -5.31
N LEU A 229 -1.24 -17.76 -5.37
CA LEU A 229 -0.90 -16.34 -5.32
C LEU A 229 -0.31 -15.96 -3.96
N VAL A 230 -0.93 -16.40 -2.87
CA VAL A 230 -0.44 -16.18 -1.50
C VAL A 230 0.98 -16.72 -1.36
N ASP A 231 1.26 -17.94 -1.82
CA ASP A 231 2.61 -18.52 -1.78
C ASP A 231 3.62 -17.76 -2.63
N THR A 232 3.19 -17.20 -3.76
CA THR A 232 4.03 -16.35 -4.61
C THR A 232 4.33 -15.01 -3.92
N LEU A 233 3.32 -14.37 -3.35
CA LEU A 233 3.45 -13.12 -2.62
C LEU A 233 4.28 -13.28 -1.35
N ARG A 234 4.09 -14.37 -0.58
CA ARG A 234 4.92 -14.68 0.61
C ARG A 234 6.38 -14.82 0.21
N ARG A 235 6.69 -15.58 -0.85
CA ARG A 235 8.09 -15.74 -1.32
C ARG A 235 8.72 -14.41 -1.73
N ALA A 236 7.97 -13.55 -2.43
CA ALA A 236 8.45 -12.21 -2.78
C ALA A 236 8.70 -11.37 -1.51
N LEU A 237 7.73 -11.34 -0.59
CA LEU A 237 7.82 -10.61 0.67
C LEU A 237 8.99 -11.08 1.54
N SER A 238 9.19 -12.40 1.69
CA SER A 238 10.33 -12.94 2.42
C SER A 238 11.66 -12.57 1.75
N GLY A 239 11.71 -12.56 0.41
CA GLY A 239 12.90 -12.14 -0.35
C GLY A 239 13.27 -10.68 -0.11
N ASP A 240 12.29 -9.78 -0.23
CA ASP A 240 12.46 -8.35 -0.01
C ASP A 240 12.82 -8.04 1.44
N LEU A 241 12.14 -8.69 2.39
CA LEU A 241 12.45 -8.57 3.81
C LEU A 241 13.87 -9.02 4.14
N ARG A 242 14.36 -10.12 3.55
CA ARG A 242 15.74 -10.58 3.77
C ARG A 242 16.76 -9.55 3.28
N THR A 243 16.50 -8.93 2.14
CA THR A 243 17.36 -7.86 1.58
C THR A 243 17.37 -6.65 2.51
N MET A 244 16.20 -6.21 2.95
CA MET A 244 16.05 -5.12 3.92
C MET A 244 16.75 -5.42 5.26
N LEU A 245 16.60 -6.65 5.78
CA LEU A 245 17.27 -7.06 7.01
C LEU A 245 18.78 -7.19 6.82
N ASP A 246 19.28 -7.51 5.63
CA ASP A 246 20.71 -7.48 5.32
C ASP A 246 21.27 -6.06 5.43
N GLU A 247 20.54 -5.08 4.90
CA GLU A 247 20.91 -3.66 4.98
C GLU A 247 20.84 -3.12 6.41
N LEU A 248 19.87 -3.58 7.20
CA LEU A 248 19.70 -3.16 8.59
C LEU A 248 20.67 -3.85 9.55
N SER A 249 20.72 -5.18 9.54
CA SER A 249 21.55 -5.98 10.45
C SER A 249 21.66 -7.43 9.99
N VAL A 250 22.88 -7.83 9.61
CA VAL A 250 23.24 -9.21 9.27
C VAL A 250 22.81 -10.20 10.36
N ILE A 251 22.83 -9.79 11.63
CA ILE A 251 22.44 -10.66 12.74
C ILE A 251 20.93 -10.95 12.72
N LEU A 252 20.10 -9.95 12.41
CA LEU A 252 18.64 -10.13 12.32
C LEU A 252 18.28 -11.06 11.16
N ARG A 253 18.85 -10.81 9.97
CA ARG A 253 18.66 -11.72 8.84
C ARG A 253 19.05 -13.14 9.21
N ARG A 254 20.23 -13.34 9.83
CA ARG A 254 20.68 -14.68 10.23
C ARG A 254 19.69 -15.38 11.16
N LYS A 255 19.00 -14.65 12.04
CA LYS A 255 17.96 -15.22 12.91
C LYS A 255 16.71 -15.62 12.13
N LEU A 256 16.28 -14.79 11.18
CA LEU A 256 15.15 -15.13 10.31
C LEU A 256 15.46 -16.35 9.43
N VAL A 257 16.59 -16.34 8.71
CA VAL A 257 17.04 -17.46 7.88
C VAL A 257 17.28 -18.72 8.72
N GLY A 258 17.80 -18.57 9.94
CA GLY A 258 17.97 -19.68 10.87
C GLY A 258 16.65 -20.36 11.23
N ALA A 259 15.57 -19.58 11.41
CA ALA A 259 14.24 -20.14 11.66
C ALA A 259 13.70 -20.91 10.45
N VAL A 260 13.87 -20.37 9.23
CA VAL A 260 13.46 -21.03 7.98
C VAL A 260 14.21 -22.35 7.79
N ASN A 261 15.54 -22.32 7.89
CA ASN A 261 16.38 -23.50 7.71
C ASN A 261 16.10 -24.59 8.76
N ALA A 262 15.76 -24.19 9.99
CA ALA A 262 15.39 -25.14 11.04
C ALA A 262 14.13 -25.94 10.64
N LEU A 263 13.11 -25.28 10.08
CA LEU A 263 11.90 -25.96 9.62
C LEU A 263 12.13 -26.89 8.43
N GLU A 264 13.12 -26.59 7.58
CA GLU A 264 13.37 -27.36 6.36
C GLU A 264 14.30 -28.56 6.57
N SER A 265 15.19 -28.51 7.58
CA SER A 265 16.35 -29.40 7.62
C SER A 265 16.76 -29.87 9.02
N SER A 266 15.99 -29.58 10.07
CA SER A 266 16.32 -29.98 11.44
C SER A 266 15.34 -31.01 11.99
N ASP A 267 15.86 -32.04 12.67
CA ASP A 267 15.07 -33.03 13.40
C ASP A 267 14.27 -32.41 14.56
N ASP A 268 14.74 -31.26 15.07
CA ASP A 268 14.06 -30.44 16.09
C ASP A 268 13.66 -29.07 15.53
N GLY A 269 13.08 -29.10 14.33
CA GLY A 269 12.79 -27.91 13.53
C GLY A 269 11.85 -26.92 14.22
N VAL A 270 10.79 -27.40 14.88
CA VAL A 270 9.80 -26.54 15.56
C VAL A 270 10.45 -25.76 16.69
N SER A 271 11.14 -26.44 17.60
CA SER A 271 11.76 -25.81 18.77
C SER A 271 12.87 -24.83 18.39
N GLN A 272 13.73 -25.21 17.43
CA GLN A 272 14.82 -24.36 16.95
C GLN A 272 14.31 -23.12 16.18
N ALA A 273 13.26 -23.28 15.37
CA ALA A 273 12.62 -22.17 14.70
C ALA A 273 11.95 -21.23 15.72
N ALA A 274 11.22 -21.77 16.70
CA ALA A 274 10.60 -21.00 17.76
C ALA A 274 11.63 -20.18 18.55
N HIS A 275 12.75 -20.80 18.91
CA HIS A 275 13.85 -20.12 19.60
C HIS A 275 14.46 -18.99 18.75
N SER A 276 14.70 -19.26 17.47
CA SER A 276 15.28 -18.28 16.55
C SER A 276 14.36 -17.07 16.34
N LEU A 277 13.04 -17.29 16.21
CA LEU A 277 12.04 -16.23 16.07
C LEU A 277 11.87 -15.41 17.35
N VAL A 278 11.86 -16.05 18.52
CA VAL A 278 11.82 -15.32 19.81
C VAL A 278 13.02 -14.38 19.94
N GLU A 279 14.22 -14.88 19.65
CA GLU A 279 15.44 -14.07 19.72
C GLU A 279 15.44 -12.95 18.67
N LEU A 280 14.92 -13.21 17.46
CA LEU A 280 14.71 -12.17 16.45
C LEU A 280 13.82 -11.04 17.00
N ILE A 281 12.63 -11.38 17.49
CA ILE A 281 11.67 -10.41 18.04
C ILE A 281 12.30 -9.62 19.19
N ASP A 282 12.88 -10.31 20.17
CA ASP A 282 13.43 -9.64 21.35
C ASP A 282 14.62 -8.75 21.02
N ARG A 283 15.45 -9.13 20.04
CA ARG A 283 16.57 -8.33 19.57
C ARG A 283 16.10 -7.12 18.76
N VAL A 284 15.13 -7.28 17.85
CA VAL A 284 14.54 -6.16 17.09
C VAL A 284 14.03 -5.08 18.04
N LEU A 285 13.18 -5.47 18.99
CA LEU A 285 12.55 -4.53 19.91
C LEU A 285 13.57 -3.84 20.84
N ARG A 286 14.58 -4.57 21.31
CA ARG A 286 15.62 -4.03 22.21
C ARG A 286 16.61 -3.11 21.49
N THR A 287 16.94 -3.42 20.24
CA THR A 287 17.93 -2.65 19.46
C THR A 287 17.33 -1.35 18.95
N ALA A 288 16.05 -1.39 18.53
CA ALA A 288 15.40 -0.22 17.96
C ALA A 288 15.26 0.94 18.95
N PHE A 289 14.81 0.67 20.18
CA PHE A 289 14.56 1.69 21.19
C PHE A 289 14.98 1.24 22.60
N PRO A 290 15.83 2.03 23.29
CA PRO A 290 16.07 1.89 24.73
C PRO A 290 14.78 1.97 25.56
N GLU A 291 14.77 1.35 26.75
CA GLU A 291 13.57 1.29 27.60
C GLU A 291 13.06 2.69 28.02
N ASP A 292 13.98 3.62 28.29
CA ASP A 292 13.69 5.01 28.63
C ASP A 292 13.05 5.79 27.48
N GLU A 293 13.52 5.58 26.23
CA GLU A 293 12.91 6.19 25.05
C GLU A 293 11.49 5.69 24.81
N VAL A 294 11.23 4.39 25.05
CA VAL A 294 9.87 3.83 24.94
C VAL A 294 8.94 4.44 26.00
N ILE A 295 9.44 4.62 27.24
CA ILE A 295 8.68 5.26 28.32
C ILE A 295 8.37 6.72 27.98
N GLU A 296 9.35 7.46 27.45
CA GLU A 296 9.15 8.85 27.01
C GLU A 296 8.12 8.94 25.87
N TRP A 297 8.22 8.07 24.88
CA TRP A 297 7.27 7.98 23.78
C TRP A 297 5.83 7.67 24.25
N LEU A 298 5.66 6.76 25.21
CA LEU A 298 4.36 6.47 25.81
C LEU A 298 3.74 7.69 26.50
N ARG A 299 4.56 8.49 27.20
CA ARG A 299 4.11 9.73 27.83
C ARG A 299 3.69 10.75 26.79
N ALA A 300 4.50 10.92 25.74
CA ALA A 300 4.23 11.89 24.67
C ALA A 300 2.95 11.55 23.87
N THR A 301 2.62 10.26 23.72
CA THR A 301 1.41 9.80 23.03
C THR A 301 0.15 9.79 23.90
N GLY A 302 0.25 10.13 25.20
CA GLY A 302 -0.87 10.13 26.14
C GLY A 302 -1.52 8.76 26.35
N ARG A 303 -0.78 7.66 26.12
CA ARG A 303 -1.29 6.30 26.31
C ARG A 303 -1.33 5.93 27.80
N PRO A 304 -2.37 5.22 28.29
CA PRO A 304 -2.54 4.94 29.71
C PRO A 304 -1.47 3.98 30.23
N SER A 305 -0.65 4.43 31.20
CA SER A 305 0.50 3.68 31.72
C SER A 305 0.18 2.26 32.20
N LYS A 306 -1.03 2.00 32.71
CA LYS A 306 -1.47 0.70 33.25
C LYS A 306 -1.34 -0.46 32.26
N ASP A 307 -1.54 -0.20 30.97
CA ASP A 307 -1.58 -1.25 29.95
C ASP A 307 -0.23 -1.43 29.23
N TYR A 308 0.73 -0.55 29.51
CA TYR A 308 1.96 -0.40 28.73
C TYR A 308 3.24 -0.37 29.57
N LEU A 309 3.12 -0.23 30.90
CA LEU A 309 4.20 -0.31 31.86
C LEU A 309 3.96 -1.45 32.85
N ILE A 310 5.03 -2.15 33.21
CA ILE A 310 5.05 -3.14 34.30
C ILE A 310 5.21 -2.35 35.61
N ASP A 311 4.21 -2.45 36.49
CA ASP A 311 4.27 -1.82 37.81
C ASP A 311 5.44 -2.41 38.63
N GLN A 312 6.34 -1.53 39.07
CA GLN A 312 7.47 -1.87 39.95
C GLN A 312 7.41 -1.09 41.28
N GLY A 313 6.23 -0.60 41.68
CA GLY A 313 6.06 0.20 42.89
C GLY A 313 6.59 1.63 42.73
N GLN A 314 7.58 2.03 43.54
CA GLN A 314 8.06 3.43 43.62
C GLN A 314 8.95 3.89 42.45
N ASN A 315 9.32 3.00 41.52
CA ASN A 315 10.11 3.36 40.34
C ASN A 315 9.23 3.42 39.09
N PHE A 316 9.64 4.27 38.13
CA PHE A 316 9.06 4.27 36.79
C PHE A 316 9.06 2.84 36.23
N GLY A 317 7.86 2.32 35.95
CA GLY A 317 7.68 0.95 35.48
C GLY A 317 8.42 0.68 34.17
N LYS A 318 8.88 -0.55 33.97
CA LYS A 318 9.53 -0.98 32.72
C LYS A 318 8.51 -1.05 31.57
N PRO A 319 8.87 -0.74 30.32
CA PRO A 319 7.96 -0.91 29.21
C PRO A 319 7.60 -2.40 29.03
N THR A 320 6.32 -2.68 28.79
CA THR A 320 5.89 -4.01 28.37
C THR A 320 6.40 -4.32 26.97
N LYS A 321 6.42 -5.61 26.60
CA LYS A 321 6.72 -5.99 25.21
C LYS A 321 5.76 -5.36 24.22
N ARG A 322 4.51 -5.17 24.63
CA ARG A 322 3.47 -4.50 23.84
C ARG A 322 3.82 -3.04 23.54
N SER A 323 4.33 -2.28 24.51
CA SER A 323 4.75 -0.90 24.26
C SER A 323 6.02 -0.81 23.42
N GLN A 324 6.96 -1.75 23.58
CA GLN A 324 8.12 -1.84 22.69
C GLN A 324 7.70 -2.12 21.24
N ALA A 325 6.79 -3.08 21.04
CA ALA A 325 6.25 -3.40 19.71
C ALA A 325 5.50 -2.21 19.10
N LEU A 326 4.63 -1.54 19.86
CA LEU A 326 3.96 -0.34 19.40
C LEU A 326 4.96 0.75 19.00
N CYS A 327 5.91 1.09 19.88
CA CYS A 327 6.93 2.10 19.61
C CYS A 327 7.72 1.78 18.33
N PHE A 328 8.05 0.50 18.13
CA PHE A 328 8.72 0.03 16.92
C PHE A 328 7.90 0.28 15.65
N VAL A 329 6.62 -0.11 15.63
CA VAL A 329 5.77 0.05 14.44
C VAL A 329 5.59 1.54 14.08
N TYR A 330 5.48 2.42 15.07
CA TYR A 330 5.42 3.86 14.87
C TYR A 330 6.79 4.53 14.63
N GLY A 331 7.90 3.77 14.67
CA GLY A 331 9.26 4.30 14.61
C GLY A 331 9.53 5.42 15.62
N GLY A 332 8.91 5.35 16.81
CA GLY A 332 9.02 6.37 17.86
C GLY A 332 8.38 7.72 17.52
N ALA A 333 7.56 7.81 16.46
CA ALA A 333 6.82 9.02 16.13
C ALA A 333 5.56 9.19 16.99
N VAL A 334 5.25 10.45 17.33
CA VAL A 334 4.04 10.82 18.06
C VAL A 334 3.00 11.23 17.01
N THR A 335 2.25 10.24 16.53
CA THR A 335 1.21 10.42 15.50
C THR A 335 -0.14 9.95 16.01
N GLU A 336 -1.20 10.21 15.22
CA GLU A 336 -2.54 9.72 15.52
C GLU A 336 -2.60 8.20 15.59
N ARG A 337 -3.55 7.69 16.37
CA ARG A 337 -3.71 6.24 16.56
C ARG A 337 -4.23 5.60 15.29
N SER A 338 -3.45 4.69 14.73
CA SER A 338 -3.82 3.84 13.62
C SER A 338 -4.22 2.44 14.11
N PRO A 339 -5.44 1.97 13.79
CA PRO A 339 -5.88 0.59 14.04
C PRO A 339 -4.92 -0.48 13.48
N PHE A 340 -4.36 -0.23 12.29
CA PHE A 340 -3.40 -1.14 11.66
C PHE A 340 -2.12 -1.28 12.47
N HIS A 341 -1.57 -0.17 12.98
CA HIS A 341 -0.36 -0.21 13.79
C HIS A 341 -0.60 -0.96 15.10
N GLU A 342 -1.78 -0.79 15.71
CA GLU A 342 -2.14 -1.50 16.95
C GLU A 342 -2.35 -3.00 16.71
N MET A 343 -3.00 -3.37 15.60
CA MET A 343 -3.18 -4.77 15.19
C MET A 343 -1.84 -5.47 14.92
N VAL A 344 -0.98 -4.85 14.12
CA VAL A 344 0.35 -5.39 13.78
C VAL A 344 1.18 -5.56 15.05
N ALA A 345 1.21 -4.57 15.93
CA ALA A 345 1.94 -4.70 17.19
C ALA A 345 1.34 -5.77 18.13
N GLU A 346 0.02 -5.90 18.22
CA GLU A 346 -0.64 -6.93 19.04
C GLU A 346 -0.36 -8.35 18.49
N SER A 347 -0.32 -8.52 17.17
CA SER A 347 0.00 -9.80 16.51
C SER A 347 1.37 -10.32 16.96
N LEU A 348 2.38 -9.44 17.00
CA LEU A 348 3.73 -9.79 17.44
C LEU A 348 3.76 -10.28 18.90
N ILE A 349 2.94 -9.70 19.77
CA ILE A 349 2.87 -10.11 21.18
C ILE A 349 2.25 -11.49 21.32
N VAL A 350 1.20 -11.78 20.56
CA VAL A 350 0.57 -13.11 20.51
C VAL A 350 1.56 -14.13 19.98
N VAL A 351 2.19 -13.85 18.84
CA VAL A 351 3.19 -14.72 18.21
C VAL A 351 4.34 -14.99 19.18
N ARG A 352 4.94 -13.95 19.76
CA ARG A 352 6.03 -14.11 20.74
C ARG A 352 5.60 -14.99 21.92
N THR A 353 4.37 -14.84 22.41
CA THR A 353 3.86 -15.64 23.54
C THR A 353 3.66 -17.11 23.16
N ASN A 354 3.19 -17.39 21.95
CA ASN A 354 3.00 -18.75 21.46
C ASN A 354 4.33 -19.43 21.12
N LEU A 355 5.27 -18.72 20.48
CA LEU A 355 6.63 -19.21 20.25
C LEU A 355 7.35 -19.56 21.56
N GLN A 356 7.12 -18.79 22.63
CA GLN A 356 7.68 -19.10 23.96
C GLN A 356 7.15 -20.41 24.57
N LYS A 357 5.98 -20.89 24.13
CA LYS A 357 5.45 -22.20 24.52
C LYS A 357 6.08 -23.31 23.68
N LEU A 358 6.20 -23.08 22.37
CA LEU A 358 6.74 -24.06 21.41
C LEU A 358 8.26 -24.25 21.46
N LYS A 359 9.03 -23.29 22.00
CA LYS A 359 10.49 -23.45 22.19
C LYS A 359 10.89 -24.58 23.16
N HIS A 360 9.91 -25.19 23.83
CA HIS A 360 10.06 -26.32 24.74
C HIS A 360 9.16 -27.49 24.34
N ALA A 361 8.59 -27.46 23.13
CA ALA A 361 7.84 -28.57 22.58
C ALA A 361 8.82 -29.60 22.01
N ASP A 362 8.59 -30.88 22.33
CA ASP A 362 9.46 -31.99 21.93
C ASP A 362 8.81 -32.87 20.83
N LEU A 363 7.56 -32.60 20.47
CA LEU A 363 6.73 -33.52 19.68
C LEU A 363 6.92 -33.37 18.17
N ASN A 364 7.35 -32.19 17.70
CA ASN A 364 7.58 -31.86 16.28
C ASN A 364 6.42 -32.35 15.39
N THR A 365 5.18 -32.12 15.81
CA THR A 365 4.02 -32.60 15.05
C THR A 365 3.77 -31.72 13.80
N PRO A 366 3.11 -32.25 12.75
CA PRO A 366 2.73 -31.44 11.59
C PRO A 366 1.88 -30.21 11.96
N GLU A 367 1.08 -30.30 13.01
CA GLU A 367 0.30 -29.18 13.53
C GLU A 367 1.20 -28.10 14.13
N GLU A 368 2.17 -28.49 14.96
CA GLU A 368 3.16 -27.55 15.53
C GLU A 368 4.02 -26.90 14.43
N GLU A 369 4.38 -27.65 13.39
CA GLU A 369 5.10 -27.12 12.23
C GLU A 369 4.26 -26.07 11.48
N ASN A 370 2.98 -26.36 11.22
CA ASN A 370 2.06 -25.43 10.58
C ASN A 370 1.84 -24.17 11.44
N GLU A 371 1.73 -24.32 12.76
CA GLU A 371 1.64 -23.20 13.70
C GLU A 371 2.90 -22.32 13.63
N ILE A 372 4.10 -22.91 13.60
CA ILE A 372 5.34 -22.13 13.46
C ILE A 372 5.40 -21.45 12.09
N ARG A 373 4.98 -22.09 11.00
CA ARG A 373 4.96 -21.47 9.66
C ARG A 373 4.02 -20.25 9.64
N ALA A 374 2.84 -20.35 10.25
CA ALA A 374 1.92 -19.21 10.39
C ALA A 374 2.53 -18.08 11.24
N MET A 375 3.20 -18.44 12.35
CA MET A 375 3.90 -17.46 13.18
C MET A 375 5.09 -16.80 12.49
N LEU A 376 5.85 -17.55 11.69
CA LEU A 376 6.92 -17.02 10.84
C LEU A 376 6.35 -16.00 9.85
N ALA A 377 5.30 -16.35 9.11
CA ALA A 377 4.64 -15.43 8.17
C ALA A 377 4.14 -14.17 8.88
N SER A 378 3.60 -14.31 10.09
CA SER A 378 3.18 -13.17 10.93
C SER A 378 4.35 -12.28 11.37
N VAL A 379 5.51 -12.85 11.72
CA VAL A 379 6.72 -12.09 12.04
C VAL A 379 7.27 -11.37 10.81
N GLU A 380 7.29 -12.02 9.65
CA GLU A 380 7.70 -11.40 8.40
C GLU A 380 6.74 -10.26 8.02
N GLY A 381 5.43 -10.48 8.12
CA GLY A 381 4.40 -9.47 7.91
C GLY A 381 4.55 -8.28 8.86
N PHE A 382 4.81 -8.52 10.14
CA PHE A 382 5.09 -7.46 11.12
C PHE A 382 6.30 -6.60 10.71
N LEU A 383 7.42 -7.23 10.36
CA LEU A 383 8.65 -6.52 10.03
C LEU A 383 8.49 -5.73 8.73
N THR A 384 7.89 -6.34 7.71
CA THR A 384 7.59 -5.69 6.43
C THR A 384 6.68 -4.47 6.64
N PHE A 385 5.56 -4.65 7.35
CA PHE A 385 4.65 -3.53 7.62
C PHE A 385 5.35 -2.43 8.43
N ALA A 386 6.02 -2.77 9.53
CA ALA A 386 6.64 -1.77 10.39
C ALA A 386 7.72 -0.95 9.65
N ILE A 387 8.60 -1.61 8.89
CA ILE A 387 9.76 -0.95 8.27
C ILE A 387 9.37 -0.24 6.97
N GLN A 388 8.51 -0.82 6.14
CA GLN A 388 8.17 -0.22 4.84
C GLN A 388 6.95 0.70 4.89
N ILE A 389 6.00 0.47 5.79
CA ILE A 389 4.77 1.26 5.91
C ILE A 389 4.78 2.10 7.19
N GLY A 390 5.10 1.51 8.34
CA GLY A 390 5.09 2.21 9.62
C GLY A 390 6.13 3.32 9.71
N TRP A 391 7.28 3.13 9.06
CA TRP A 391 8.34 4.14 9.00
C TRP A 391 8.23 5.04 7.76
N LEU A 392 7.24 4.80 6.91
CA LEU A 392 6.98 5.64 5.75
C LEU A 392 6.55 7.03 6.21
N GLY A 393 7.24 8.06 5.72
CA GLY A 393 6.97 9.45 6.09
C GLY A 393 7.60 9.89 7.42
N LEU A 394 8.41 9.04 8.07
CA LEU A 394 9.29 9.51 9.12
C LEU A 394 10.38 10.43 8.55
N ASP A 395 10.82 11.39 9.36
CA ASP A 395 11.99 12.21 9.06
C ASP A 395 13.20 11.30 8.80
N THR A 396 13.92 11.56 7.71
CA THR A 396 15.10 10.78 7.29
C THR A 396 16.11 10.63 8.42
N TYR A 397 16.31 11.65 9.26
CA TYR A 397 17.19 11.59 10.42
C TYR A 397 16.75 10.53 11.45
N LYS A 398 15.44 10.35 11.66
CA LYS A 398 14.92 9.32 12.58
C LYS A 398 15.14 7.92 12.03
N VAL A 399 14.91 7.74 10.73
CA VAL A 399 15.14 6.46 10.05
C VAL A 399 16.62 6.11 10.05
N ASP A 400 17.50 7.07 9.78
CA ASP A 400 18.94 6.86 9.80
C ASP A 400 19.46 6.54 11.20
N LYS A 401 18.95 7.23 12.25
CA LYS A 401 19.25 6.88 13.65
C LYS A 401 18.84 5.44 13.99
N LEU A 402 17.71 4.96 13.48
CA LEU A 402 17.29 3.57 13.66
C LEU A 402 18.23 2.60 12.93
N ARG A 403 18.61 2.91 11.69
CA ARG A 403 19.58 2.12 10.91
C ARG A 403 20.93 2.03 11.63
N GLU A 404 21.44 3.16 12.14
CA GLU A 404 22.70 3.20 12.91
C GLU A 404 22.67 2.29 14.14
N ARG A 405 21.54 2.22 14.85
CA ARG A 405 21.37 1.31 16.01
C ARG A 405 21.45 -0.16 15.63
N PHE A 406 20.97 -0.52 14.45
CA PHE A 406 21.00 -1.90 13.96
C PHE A 406 22.36 -2.30 13.35
N ALA A 407 23.14 -1.31 12.92
CA ALA A 407 24.50 -1.47 12.43
C ALA A 407 25.55 -1.58 13.56
N ALA A 408 25.26 -1.03 14.73
CA ALA A 408 26.09 -1.12 15.95
C ALA A 408 26.00 -2.49 16.63
#